data_AF-A0AAU1YSJ7-F1
#
_entry.id   AF-A0AAU1YSJ7-F1
#
_cell.length_a   1.000
_cell.length_b   1.000
_cell.length_c   1.000
_cell.angle_alpha   90.00
_cell.angle_beta   90.00
_cell.angle_gamma   90.00
#
_symmetry.space_group_name_H-M   'P 1'
#
loop_
_entity.id
_entity.type
_entity.pdbx_description
1 polymer ?
#
loop_
_entity_poly.entity_id
_entity_poly.type
_entity_poly.pdbx_seq_one_letter_code
_entity_poly.pdbx_strand_id
1 'polypeptide(L)'
;MEQGTLPREYRTRSGSAAGLYALLGFVWLFGAARMATARFLPVWYRVAFVVLLGAFIAFVVYARPRRFTVLDEKGISVRGLLGVRRLGWDELHDVRAEAWPEQMRTVAGAPRVFGCAYRADGKRVVLPCVDDREVAGVHAEVARIRSVWTRLRGPRWEPDPAAEARIARDAARRDRWVRAGSGWAVPVVATVVIIAVIVLCLVLFD
;
A
#
# COMPACT_ATOMS: atom_id res chain seq x y z
N MET A 1 -11.64 -2.30 31.23
CA MET A 1 -11.92 -2.58 29.81
C MET A 1 -12.30 -1.26 29.14
N GLU A 2 -11.33 -0.55 28.55
CA GLU A 2 -11.58 0.72 27.86
C GLU A 2 -12.30 0.45 26.54
N GLN A 3 -13.62 0.58 26.54
CA GLN A 3 -14.46 0.38 25.38
C GLN A 3 -14.33 1.58 24.43
N GLY A 4 -13.48 1.45 23.41
CA GLY A 4 -13.66 2.05 22.09
C GLY A 4 -14.02 3.54 22.03
N THR A 5 -13.20 4.40 22.63
CA THR A 5 -13.29 5.85 22.43
C THR A 5 -12.74 6.22 21.05
N LEU A 6 -13.62 6.73 20.18
CA LEU A 6 -13.24 7.54 19.02
C LEU A 6 -12.80 8.93 19.55
N PRO A 7 -11.91 9.67 18.86
CA PRO A 7 -11.23 9.33 17.61
C PRO A 7 -10.01 8.42 17.81
N ARG A 8 -9.74 7.55 16.82
CA ARG A 8 -8.55 6.69 16.82
C ARG A 8 -7.76 6.87 15.53
N GLU A 9 -6.50 7.24 15.68
CA GLU A 9 -5.56 7.43 14.57
C GLU A 9 -4.59 6.26 14.50
N TYR A 10 -4.56 5.59 13.34
CA TYR A 10 -3.53 4.59 13.03
C TYR A 10 -2.45 5.25 12.17
N ARG A 11 -1.23 5.29 12.72
CA ARG A 11 -0.04 5.79 12.04
C ARG A 11 0.98 4.66 11.90
N THR A 12 1.60 4.56 10.73
CA THR A 12 2.68 3.60 10.49
C THR A 12 3.80 3.77 11.51
N ARG A 13 4.20 2.68 12.15
CA ARG A 13 5.33 2.64 13.07
C ARG A 13 6.61 2.81 12.24
N SER A 14 7.26 3.96 12.36
CA SER A 14 8.34 4.42 11.48
C SER A 14 9.63 3.57 11.52
N GLY A 15 9.70 2.54 12.37
CA GLY A 15 10.94 1.81 12.69
C GLY A 15 11.58 1.06 11.53
N SER A 16 10.83 0.68 10.48
CA SER A 16 11.39 -0.06 9.33
C SER A 16 11.77 0.82 8.14
N ALA A 17 11.71 2.15 8.28
CA ALA A 17 11.92 3.04 7.14
C ALA A 17 13.38 3.39 6.87
N ALA A 18 14.19 3.47 7.93
CA ALA A 18 15.59 3.88 7.86
C ALA A 18 16.43 2.98 6.93
N GLY A 19 16.31 1.65 7.05
CA GLY A 19 17.06 0.71 6.22
C GLY A 19 16.76 0.86 4.72
N LEU A 20 15.48 1.07 4.36
CA LEU A 20 15.11 1.33 2.96
C LEU A 20 15.70 2.65 2.47
N TYR A 21 15.65 3.71 3.27
CA TYR A 21 16.21 5.02 2.87
C TYR A 21 17.73 4.97 2.72
N ALA A 22 18.42 4.26 3.61
CA ALA A 22 19.86 4.02 3.50
C ALA A 22 20.18 3.27 2.20
N LEU A 23 19.43 2.19 1.89
CA LEU A 23 19.60 1.44 0.65
C LEU A 23 19.35 2.30 -0.60
N LEU A 24 18.25 3.05 -0.63
CA LEU A 24 17.93 3.92 -1.76
C LEU A 24 18.99 5.03 -1.94
N GLY A 25 19.42 5.65 -0.84
CA GLY A 25 20.50 6.64 -0.86
C GLY A 25 21.81 6.05 -1.37
N PHE A 26 22.15 4.84 -0.95
CA PHE A 26 23.32 4.11 -1.44
C PHE A 26 23.22 3.84 -2.95
N VAL A 27 22.07 3.33 -3.44
CA VAL A 27 21.83 3.11 -4.87
C VAL A 27 21.98 4.40 -5.68
N TRP A 28 21.47 5.52 -5.17
CA TRP A 28 21.61 6.81 -5.82
C TRP A 28 23.05 7.29 -5.89
N LEU A 29 23.75 7.33 -4.74
CA LEU A 29 25.13 7.79 -4.64
C LEU A 29 26.06 6.94 -5.50
N PHE A 30 25.89 5.61 -5.45
CA PHE A 30 26.67 4.68 -6.24
C PHE A 30 26.40 4.87 -7.73
N GLY A 31 25.12 4.95 -8.15
CA GLY A 31 24.76 5.22 -9.54
C GLY A 31 25.33 6.55 -10.05
N ALA A 32 25.29 7.61 -9.24
CA ALA A 32 25.85 8.91 -9.59
C ALA A 32 27.37 8.89 -9.70
N ALA A 33 28.07 8.26 -8.75
CA ALA A 33 29.52 8.10 -8.79
C ALA A 33 29.97 7.33 -10.04
N ARG A 34 29.25 6.26 -10.40
CA ARG A 34 29.54 5.49 -11.63
C ARG A 34 29.28 6.30 -12.90
N MET A 35 28.21 7.10 -12.93
CA MET A 35 27.97 8.00 -14.07
C MET A 35 29.07 9.06 -14.18
N ALA A 36 29.60 9.58 -13.06
CA ALA A 36 30.70 10.54 -13.09
C ALA A 36 31.97 9.97 -13.74
N THR A 37 32.26 8.67 -13.55
CA THR A 37 33.45 8.02 -14.12
C THR A 37 33.26 7.50 -15.54
N ALA A 38 32.03 7.42 -16.05
CA ALA A 38 31.73 6.94 -17.40
C ALA A 38 32.14 7.97 -18.48
N ARG A 39 33.35 7.81 -19.03
CA ARG A 39 33.92 8.72 -20.05
C ARG A 39 33.25 8.60 -21.43
N PHE A 40 32.69 7.43 -21.74
CA PHE A 40 32.09 7.13 -23.05
C PHE A 40 30.66 7.66 -23.22
N LEU A 41 30.01 8.07 -22.12
CA LEU A 41 28.64 8.58 -22.16
C LEU A 41 28.61 10.11 -22.32
N PRO A 42 27.78 10.63 -23.24
CA PRO A 42 27.51 12.06 -23.32
C PRO A 42 27.13 12.64 -21.96
N VAL A 43 27.61 13.84 -21.65
CA VAL A 43 27.35 14.51 -20.35
C VAL A 43 25.86 14.62 -20.06
N TRP A 44 25.04 14.95 -21.06
CA TRP A 44 23.60 15.10 -20.90
C TRP A 44 22.90 13.81 -20.44
N TYR A 45 23.37 12.64 -20.90
CA TYR A 45 22.80 11.35 -20.50
C TYR A 45 23.10 11.05 -19.02
N ARG A 46 24.35 11.30 -18.60
CA ARG A 46 24.78 11.13 -17.20
C ARG A 46 23.96 12.00 -16.26
N VAL A 47 23.77 13.27 -16.62
CA VAL A 47 22.94 14.21 -15.86
C VAL A 47 21.49 13.75 -15.81
N ALA A 48 20.90 13.41 -16.97
CA ALA A 48 19.51 12.95 -17.04
C ALA A 48 19.25 11.71 -16.19
N PHE A 49 20.17 10.73 -16.21
CA PHE A 49 20.05 9.52 -15.40
C PHE A 49 20.08 9.82 -13.90
N VAL A 50 21.04 10.61 -13.42
CA VAL A 50 21.16 10.95 -11.99
C VAL A 50 19.94 11.72 -11.50
N VAL A 51 19.44 12.66 -12.31
CA VAL A 51 18.23 13.43 -12.01
C VAL A 51 17.01 12.50 -11.96
N LEU A 52 16.83 11.62 -12.94
CA LEU A 52 15.66 10.74 -13.01
C LEU A 52 15.67 9.70 -11.89
N LEU A 53 16.83 9.11 -11.57
CA LEU A 53 16.98 8.20 -10.45
C LEU A 53 16.71 8.91 -9.11
N GLY A 54 17.24 10.13 -8.95
CA GLY A 54 16.99 10.96 -7.76
C GLY A 54 15.51 11.31 -7.60
N ALA A 55 14.85 11.71 -8.70
CA ALA A 55 13.43 12.01 -8.72
C ALA A 55 12.58 10.78 -8.36
N PHE A 56 12.93 9.60 -8.88
CA PHE A 56 12.26 8.35 -8.53
C PHE A 56 12.41 8.00 -7.04
N ILE A 57 13.61 8.14 -6.48
CA ILE A 57 13.85 7.89 -5.06
C ILE A 57 13.08 8.90 -4.21
N ALA A 58 13.15 10.19 -4.54
CA ALA A 58 12.40 11.24 -3.86
C ALA A 58 10.89 10.95 -3.91
N PHE A 59 10.37 10.48 -5.05
CA PHE A 59 8.98 10.06 -5.19
C PHE A 59 8.64 8.90 -4.24
N VAL A 60 9.46 7.85 -4.16
CA VAL A 60 9.24 6.71 -3.24
C VAL A 60 9.27 7.16 -1.77
N VAL A 61 10.24 8.00 -1.40
CA VAL A 61 10.34 8.54 -0.04
C VAL A 61 9.13 9.40 0.30
N TYR A 62 8.70 10.27 -0.61
CA TYR A 62 7.53 11.14 -0.43
C TYR A 62 6.20 10.38 -0.39
N ALA A 63 6.09 9.29 -1.16
CA ALA A 63 4.91 8.44 -1.26
C ALA A 63 4.61 7.65 0.03
N ARG A 64 5.65 7.31 0.80
CA ARG A 64 5.55 6.37 1.93
C ARG A 64 4.86 6.93 3.19
N PRO A 65 5.24 8.09 3.75
CA PRO A 65 4.76 8.53 5.08
C PRO A 65 3.31 9.06 5.09
N ARG A 66 2.59 9.01 3.97
CA ARG A 66 1.26 9.63 3.86
C ARG A 66 0.09 8.68 4.07
N ARG A 67 0.34 7.43 4.44
CA ARG A 67 -0.71 6.45 4.72
C ARG A 67 -1.11 6.56 6.19
N PHE A 68 -2.34 6.99 6.43
CA PHE A 68 -2.98 6.91 7.73
C PHE A 68 -4.43 6.48 7.54
N THR A 69 -4.95 5.83 8.57
CA THR A 69 -6.38 5.56 8.70
C THR A 69 -6.84 6.23 9.99
N VAL A 70 -7.74 7.19 9.86
CA VAL A 70 -8.36 7.88 10.99
C VAL A 70 -9.80 7.41 11.07
N LEU A 71 -10.19 6.91 12.24
CA LEU A 71 -11.57 6.60 12.56
C LEU A 71 -12.14 7.75 13.38
N ASP A 72 -13.21 8.32 12.85
CA ASP A 72 -13.92 9.46 13.39
C ASP A 72 -15.40 9.09 13.57
N GLU A 73 -16.15 9.88 14.32
CA GLU A 73 -17.59 9.68 14.53
C GLU A 73 -18.39 9.69 13.23
N LYS A 74 -17.88 10.41 12.23
CA LYS A 74 -18.50 10.53 10.90
C LYS A 74 -18.14 9.39 9.95
N GLY A 75 -17.06 8.66 10.19
CA GLY A 75 -16.63 7.60 9.29
C GLY A 75 -15.15 7.23 9.36
N ILE A 76 -14.69 6.56 8.32
CA ILE A 76 -13.30 6.15 8.14
C ILE A 76 -12.64 7.05 7.09
N SER A 77 -11.60 7.78 7.48
CA SER A 77 -10.78 8.56 6.54
C SER A 77 -9.51 7.79 6.22
N VAL A 78 -9.36 7.41 4.95
CA VAL A 78 -8.19 6.71 4.43
C VAL A 78 -7.38 7.66 3.57
N ARG A 79 -6.12 7.89 3.92
CA ARG A 79 -5.20 8.62 3.04
C ARG A 79 -4.43 7.64 2.15
N GLY A 80 -4.71 7.71 0.86
CA GLY A 80 -3.97 7.01 -0.18
C GLY A 80 -2.80 7.84 -0.71
N LEU A 81 -2.16 7.34 -1.77
CA LEU A 81 -1.04 8.01 -2.43
C LEU A 81 -1.43 9.37 -3.03
N LEU A 82 -2.61 9.42 -3.66
CA LEU A 82 -3.07 10.56 -4.47
C LEU A 82 -4.07 11.47 -3.75
N GLY A 83 -4.48 11.14 -2.53
CA GLY A 83 -5.49 11.94 -1.82
C GLY A 83 -6.08 11.24 -0.60
N VAL A 84 -6.97 11.96 0.08
CA VAL A 84 -7.75 11.44 1.20
C VAL A 84 -9.11 11.02 0.67
N ARG A 85 -9.50 9.77 0.95
CA ARG A 85 -10.86 9.28 0.72
C ARG A 85 -11.54 9.15 2.07
N ARG A 86 -12.67 9.85 2.22
CA ARG A 86 -13.54 9.71 3.38
C ARG A 86 -14.63 8.70 3.04
N LEU A 87 -14.89 7.80 3.96
CA LEU A 87 -15.94 6.80 3.86
C LEU A 87 -16.89 7.00 5.04
N GLY A 88 -18.11 7.44 4.74
CA GLY A 88 -19.16 7.57 5.76
C GLY A 88 -19.54 6.21 6.34
N TRP A 89 -20.00 6.18 7.59
CA TRP A 89 -20.49 4.93 8.20
C TRP A 89 -21.71 4.35 7.48
N ASP A 90 -22.51 5.22 6.85
CA ASP A 90 -23.68 4.89 6.03
C ASP A 90 -23.31 4.26 4.68
N GLU A 91 -22.20 4.70 4.08
CA GLU A 91 -21.66 4.12 2.83
C GLU A 91 -21.02 2.73 3.03
N LEU A 92 -20.65 2.42 4.28
CA LEU A 92 -19.97 1.20 4.66
C LEU A 92 -20.97 0.05 4.81
N HIS A 93 -20.75 -1.01 4.03
CA HIS A 93 -21.54 -2.24 4.04
C HIS A 93 -20.94 -3.31 4.96
N ASP A 94 -19.62 -3.45 5.01
CA ASP A 94 -18.97 -4.39 5.92
C ASP A 94 -17.49 -4.04 6.14
N VAL A 95 -16.89 -4.59 7.21
CA VAL A 95 -15.45 -4.50 7.48
C VAL A 95 -14.91 -5.89 7.76
N ARG A 96 -13.86 -6.29 7.03
CA ARG A 96 -13.28 -7.64 7.08
C ARG A 96 -11.77 -7.59 7.23
N ALA A 97 -11.23 -8.59 7.90
CA ALA A 97 -9.81 -8.88 7.88
C ALA A 97 -9.57 -9.92 6.77
N GLU A 98 -8.74 -9.57 5.79
CA GLU A 98 -8.43 -10.41 4.65
C GLU A 98 -6.98 -10.81 4.66
N ALA A 99 -6.71 -12.03 4.21
CA ALA A 99 -5.35 -12.46 3.89
C ALA A 99 -4.86 -11.77 2.61
N TRP A 100 -3.58 -11.38 2.58
CA TRP A 100 -2.94 -11.04 1.31
C TRP A 100 -2.95 -12.26 0.38
N PRO A 101 -3.14 -12.06 -0.94
CA PRO A 101 -3.02 -13.15 -1.91
C PRO A 101 -1.70 -13.89 -1.76
N GLU A 102 -1.69 -15.21 -1.93
CA GLU A 102 -0.51 -16.05 -1.71
C GLU A 102 0.72 -15.57 -2.47
N GLN A 103 0.52 -15.08 -3.70
CA GLN A 103 1.59 -14.55 -4.55
C GLN A 103 2.30 -13.33 -3.94
N MET A 104 1.63 -12.59 -3.06
CA MET A 104 2.20 -11.41 -2.39
C MET A 104 2.70 -11.72 -0.98
N ARG A 105 2.32 -12.87 -0.40
CA ARG A 105 2.76 -13.28 0.95
C ARG A 105 4.26 -13.59 1.01
N THR A 106 4.89 -13.91 -0.12
CA THR A 106 6.33 -14.18 -0.23
C THR A 106 7.17 -12.91 -0.30
N VAL A 107 6.55 -11.74 -0.51
CA VAL A 107 7.26 -10.46 -0.55
C VAL A 107 7.71 -10.10 0.87
N ALA A 108 9.02 -9.99 1.07
CA ALA A 108 9.59 -9.63 2.36
C ALA A 108 9.00 -8.30 2.87
N GLY A 109 8.37 -8.34 4.05
CA GLY A 109 7.70 -7.19 4.64
C GLY A 109 6.28 -6.92 4.13
N ALA A 110 5.68 -7.76 3.28
CA ALA A 110 4.23 -7.68 3.08
C ALA A 110 3.49 -8.10 4.37
N PRO A 111 2.38 -7.44 4.73
CA PRO A 111 1.51 -7.94 5.79
C PRO A 111 0.93 -9.30 5.37
N ARG A 112 0.57 -10.19 6.31
CA ARG A 112 -0.14 -11.43 5.95
C ARG A 112 -1.64 -11.25 6.00
N VAL A 113 -2.10 -10.36 6.87
CA VAL A 113 -3.51 -10.02 7.10
C VAL A 113 -3.66 -8.50 7.16
N PHE A 114 -4.73 -7.97 6.57
CA PHE A 114 -5.02 -6.55 6.54
C PHE A 114 -6.54 -6.29 6.60
N GLY A 115 -6.90 -5.13 7.16
CA GLY A 115 -8.27 -4.66 7.25
C GLY A 115 -8.75 -4.07 5.94
N CYS A 116 -9.98 -4.40 5.57
CA CYS A 116 -10.70 -3.88 4.41
C CYS A 116 -12.08 -3.40 4.81
N ALA A 117 -12.45 -2.24 4.27
CA ALA A 117 -13.81 -1.73 4.28
C ALA A 117 -14.48 -2.01 2.93
N TYR A 118 -15.75 -2.40 2.96
CA TYR A 118 -16.57 -2.67 1.78
C TYR A 118 -17.70 -1.66 1.70
N ARG A 119 -17.86 -1.06 0.53
CA ARG A 119 -18.98 -0.17 0.23
C ARG A 119 -20.20 -0.96 -0.23
N ALA A 120 -21.38 -0.35 -0.15
CA ALA A 120 -22.62 -0.94 -0.68
C ALA A 120 -22.54 -1.22 -2.19
N ASP A 121 -21.73 -0.47 -2.94
CA ASP A 121 -21.48 -0.71 -4.38
C ASP A 121 -20.56 -1.93 -4.64
N GLY A 122 -20.10 -2.60 -3.58
CA GLY A 122 -19.20 -3.76 -3.63
C GLY A 122 -17.72 -3.40 -3.75
N LYS A 123 -17.37 -2.10 -3.83
CA LYS A 123 -15.96 -1.69 -3.89
C LYS A 123 -15.27 -1.92 -2.57
N ARG A 124 -14.05 -2.46 -2.65
CA ARG A 124 -13.14 -2.60 -1.52
C ARG A 124 -12.28 -1.37 -1.34
N VAL A 125 -12.17 -0.92 -0.11
CA VAL A 125 -11.23 0.09 0.36
C VAL A 125 -10.30 -0.58 1.37
N VAL A 126 -9.04 -0.75 0.99
CA VAL A 126 -8.01 -1.21 1.92
C VAL A 126 -7.84 -0.16 3.02
N LEU A 127 -7.70 -0.58 4.28
CA LEU A 127 -7.44 0.29 5.41
C LEU A 127 -5.93 0.30 5.72
N PRO A 128 -5.17 1.32 5.29
CA PRO A 128 -3.74 1.38 5.57
C PRO A 128 -3.46 1.36 7.07
N CYS A 129 -2.40 0.69 7.51
CA CYS A 129 -2.00 0.59 8.92
C CYS A 129 -2.95 -0.24 9.81
N VAL A 130 -4.03 -0.81 9.28
CA VAL A 130 -4.81 -1.83 9.98
C VAL A 130 -4.35 -3.19 9.46
N ASP A 131 -3.13 -3.56 9.80
CA ASP A 131 -2.48 -4.79 9.34
C ASP A 131 -1.64 -5.42 10.44
N ASP A 132 -1.18 -6.65 10.20
CA ASP A 132 -0.53 -7.49 11.23
C ASP A 132 0.88 -7.04 11.58
N ARG A 133 1.42 -6.06 10.85
CA ARG A 133 2.69 -5.40 11.18
C ARG A 133 2.47 -4.22 12.12
N GLU A 134 1.38 -3.49 11.92
CA GLU A 134 1.11 -2.24 12.63
C GLU A 134 0.23 -2.44 13.87
N VAL A 135 -0.63 -3.47 13.89
CA VAL A 135 -1.56 -3.73 14.99
C VAL A 135 -1.39 -5.15 15.53
N ALA A 136 -1.27 -5.26 16.86
CA ALA A 136 -1.29 -6.55 17.56
C ALA A 136 -2.70 -7.17 17.45
N GLY A 137 -2.87 -8.07 16.48
CA GLY A 137 -4.12 -8.80 16.24
C GLY A 137 -5.13 -8.05 15.35
N VAL A 138 -4.89 -8.05 14.04
CA VAL A 138 -5.76 -7.41 13.02
C VAL A 138 -7.21 -7.86 13.12
N HIS A 139 -7.46 -9.15 13.34
CA HIS A 139 -8.83 -9.66 13.46
C HIS A 139 -9.58 -9.03 14.62
N ALA A 140 -8.93 -8.87 15.78
CA ALA A 140 -9.53 -8.22 16.94
C ALA A 140 -9.74 -6.73 16.68
N GLU A 141 -8.83 -6.06 15.98
CA GLU A 141 -9.00 -4.66 15.61
C GLU A 141 -10.15 -4.47 14.62
N VAL A 142 -10.21 -5.28 13.56
CA VAL A 142 -11.33 -5.24 12.61
C VAL A 142 -12.66 -5.54 13.31
N ALA A 143 -12.70 -6.49 14.25
CA ALA A 143 -13.91 -6.76 15.03
C ALA A 143 -14.35 -5.55 15.87
N ARG A 144 -13.39 -4.77 16.43
CA ARG A 144 -13.68 -3.51 17.12
C ARG A 144 -14.21 -2.44 16.16
N ILE A 145 -13.60 -2.29 14.99
CA ILE A 145 -14.09 -1.34 13.97
C ILE A 145 -15.51 -1.71 13.55
N ARG A 146 -15.76 -3.00 13.34
CA ARG A 146 -17.07 -3.54 12.98
C ARG A 146 -18.10 -3.29 14.09
N SER A 147 -17.77 -3.48 15.36
CA SER A 147 -18.71 -3.23 16.46
C SER A 147 -19.08 -1.75 16.59
N VAL A 148 -18.12 -0.84 16.41
CA VAL A 148 -18.38 0.61 16.35
C VAL A 148 -19.32 0.95 15.19
N TRP A 149 -19.04 0.42 14.01
CA TRP A 149 -19.89 0.61 12.84
C TRP A 149 -21.31 0.08 13.07
N THR A 150 -21.47 -1.15 13.55
CA THR A 150 -22.79 -1.74 13.84
C THR A 150 -23.59 -0.87 14.81
N ARG A 151 -22.94 -0.31 15.83
CA ARG A 151 -23.58 0.60 16.79
C ARG A 151 -24.05 1.90 16.13
N LEU A 152 -23.23 2.51 15.28
CA LEU A 152 -23.53 3.80 14.63
C LEU A 152 -24.57 3.69 13.52
N ARG A 153 -24.65 2.53 12.84
CA ARG A 153 -25.62 2.27 11.77
C ARG A 153 -27.05 2.10 12.27
N GLY A 154 -27.19 1.69 13.54
CA GLY A 154 -28.47 1.52 14.22
C GLY A 154 -29.18 0.19 13.90
N PRO A 155 -30.26 -0.12 14.65
CA PRO A 155 -30.93 -1.42 14.63
C PRO A 155 -31.73 -1.70 13.35
N ARG A 156 -31.99 -0.68 12.51
CA ARG A 156 -32.74 -0.82 11.25
C ARG A 156 -31.90 -1.31 10.08
N TRP A 157 -30.62 -1.57 10.31
CA TRP A 157 -29.78 -2.05 9.24
C TRP A 157 -29.97 -3.53 8.98
N GLU A 158 -30.23 -3.86 7.72
CA GLU A 158 -30.22 -5.23 7.23
C GLU A 158 -29.14 -5.40 6.14
N PRO A 159 -28.38 -6.51 6.17
CA PRO A 159 -27.45 -6.84 5.11
C PRO A 159 -28.14 -6.90 3.75
N ASP A 160 -27.71 -6.07 2.79
CA ASP A 160 -28.15 -6.17 1.39
C ASP A 160 -27.48 -7.40 0.72
N PRO A 161 -28.24 -8.46 0.38
CA PRO A 161 -27.68 -9.63 -0.30
C PRO A 161 -27.11 -9.28 -1.69
N ALA A 162 -27.62 -8.23 -2.35
CA ALA A 162 -27.08 -7.78 -3.62
C ALA A 162 -25.69 -7.14 -3.44
N ALA A 163 -25.44 -6.45 -2.32
CA ALA A 163 -24.12 -5.93 -1.97
C ALA A 163 -23.12 -7.07 -1.73
N GLU A 164 -23.51 -8.10 -0.97
CA GLU A 164 -22.67 -9.30 -0.78
C GLU A 164 -22.34 -9.98 -2.11
N ALA A 165 -23.32 -10.12 -3.01
CA ALA A 165 -23.09 -10.66 -4.34
C ALA A 165 -22.15 -9.78 -5.19
N ARG A 166 -22.20 -8.45 -5.05
CA ARG A 166 -21.25 -7.52 -5.69
C ARG A 166 -19.83 -7.70 -5.12
N ILE A 167 -19.71 -7.79 -3.80
CA ILE A 167 -18.43 -8.01 -3.10
C ILE A 167 -17.79 -9.32 -3.55
N ALA A 168 -18.56 -10.42 -3.56
CA ALA A 168 -18.09 -11.73 -3.99
C ALA A 168 -17.63 -11.73 -5.46
N ARG A 169 -18.38 -11.07 -6.34
CA ARG A 169 -18.00 -10.92 -7.76
C ARG A 169 -16.73 -10.11 -7.94
N ASP A 170 -16.57 -9.00 -7.21
CA ASP A 170 -15.34 -8.19 -7.29
C ASP A 170 -14.15 -8.95 -6.70
N ALA A 171 -14.32 -9.67 -5.58
CA ALA A 171 -13.29 -10.54 -5.02
C ALA A 171 -12.84 -11.60 -6.04
N ALA A 172 -13.79 -12.32 -6.67
CA ALA A 172 -13.48 -13.30 -7.70
C ALA A 172 -12.79 -12.67 -8.93
N ARG A 173 -13.20 -11.45 -9.33
CA ARG A 173 -12.54 -10.70 -10.40
C ARG A 173 -11.11 -10.38 -10.00
N ARG A 174 -10.87 -9.83 -8.81
CA ARG A 174 -9.51 -9.52 -8.31
C ARG A 174 -8.63 -10.76 -8.23
N ASP A 175 -9.15 -11.87 -7.73
CA ASP A 175 -8.40 -13.14 -7.70
C ASP A 175 -8.05 -13.62 -9.09
N ARG A 176 -8.95 -13.46 -10.07
CA ARG A 176 -8.62 -13.72 -11.47
C ARG A 176 -7.54 -12.75 -11.97
N TRP A 177 -7.61 -11.46 -11.67
CA TRP A 177 -6.59 -10.49 -12.08
C TRP A 177 -5.21 -10.76 -11.44
N VAL A 178 -5.18 -11.15 -10.17
CA VAL A 178 -3.96 -11.52 -9.45
C VAL A 178 -3.40 -12.85 -10.00
N ARG A 179 -4.24 -13.86 -10.22
CA ARG A 179 -3.82 -15.16 -10.79
C ARG A 179 -3.44 -15.09 -12.26
N ALA A 180 -4.17 -14.30 -13.06
CA ALA A 180 -3.90 -14.09 -14.49
C ALA A 180 -2.63 -13.26 -14.74
N GLY A 181 -1.86 -12.95 -13.69
CA GLY A 181 -0.57 -12.33 -13.87
C GLY A 181 -0.71 -10.89 -14.35
N SER A 182 -1.54 -10.08 -13.69
CA SER A 182 -1.29 -8.64 -13.65
C SER A 182 -0.07 -8.27 -12.78
N GLY A 183 0.98 -9.10 -12.87
CA GLY A 183 2.33 -8.61 -12.91
C GLY A 183 2.51 -7.81 -14.19
N TRP A 184 1.93 -6.61 -14.25
CA TRP A 184 2.45 -5.52 -15.09
C TRP A 184 3.27 -4.58 -14.23
N ALA A 185 2.87 -4.34 -12.98
CA ALA A 185 3.68 -3.60 -12.02
C ALA A 185 5.00 -4.32 -11.68
N VAL A 186 4.97 -5.65 -11.56
CA VAL A 186 6.17 -6.46 -11.30
C VAL A 186 7.16 -6.43 -12.47
N PRO A 187 6.80 -6.69 -13.74
CA PRO A 187 7.72 -6.52 -14.85
C PRO A 187 8.01 -5.06 -15.12
N VAL A 188 7.15 -4.07 -14.86
CA VAL A 188 7.57 -2.66 -15.03
C VAL A 188 8.67 -2.30 -14.03
N VAL A 189 8.50 -2.65 -12.76
CA VAL A 189 9.54 -2.43 -11.75
C VAL A 189 10.75 -3.33 -12.01
N ALA A 190 10.55 -4.59 -12.35
CA ALA A 190 11.64 -5.51 -12.69
C ALA A 190 12.34 -5.10 -13.97
N THR A 191 11.66 -4.54 -14.98
CA THR A 191 12.24 -4.00 -16.20
C THR A 191 13.04 -2.74 -15.88
N VAL A 192 12.53 -1.85 -15.01
CA VAL A 192 13.32 -0.70 -14.54
C VAL A 192 14.57 -1.16 -13.79
N VAL A 193 14.44 -2.19 -12.93
CA VAL A 193 15.57 -2.79 -12.19
C VAL A 193 16.53 -3.52 -13.13
N ILE A 194 16.03 -4.29 -14.09
CA ILE A 194 16.81 -5.02 -15.09
C ILE A 194 17.55 -4.03 -15.99
N ILE A 195 16.91 -2.94 -16.42
CA ILE A 195 17.58 -1.87 -17.15
C ILE A 195 18.68 -1.26 -16.28
N ALA A 196 18.40 -0.97 -15.00
CA ALA A 196 19.41 -0.46 -14.09
C ALA A 196 20.57 -1.46 -13.87
N VAL A 197 20.29 -2.76 -13.80
CA VAL A 197 21.29 -3.84 -13.63
C VAL A 197 22.08 -4.09 -14.91
N ILE A 198 21.44 -4.10 -16.08
CA ILE A 198 22.13 -4.23 -17.38
C ILE A 198 23.07 -3.04 -17.57
N VAL A 199 22.60 -1.83 -17.28
CA VAL A 199 23.45 -0.64 -17.25
C VAL A 199 24.58 -0.82 -16.24
N LEU A 200 24.31 -1.35 -15.04
CA LEU A 200 25.36 -1.60 -14.06
C LEU A 200 26.40 -2.64 -14.54
N CYS A 201 25.96 -3.74 -15.15
CA CYS A 201 26.82 -4.81 -15.67
C CYS A 201 27.66 -4.33 -16.85
N LEU A 202 27.06 -3.65 -17.83
CA LEU A 202 27.80 -3.08 -18.95
C LEU A 202 28.89 -2.10 -18.48
N VAL A 203 28.67 -1.38 -17.39
CA VAL A 203 29.66 -0.45 -16.82
C VAL A 203 30.57 -1.13 -15.77
N LEU A 204 30.41 -2.42 -15.47
CA LEU A 204 31.33 -3.20 -14.61
C LEU A 204 32.32 -4.04 -15.43
N PHE A 205 31.95 -4.41 -16.65
CA PHE A 205 32.72 -5.32 -17.50
C PHE A 205 33.37 -4.65 -18.72
N ASP A 206 33.15 -3.34 -18.92
CA ASP A 206 34.04 -2.43 -19.67
C ASP A 206 35.02 -1.75 -18.70
#